data_AF-A0A7W0CV48-F1
#
_entry.id   AF-A0A7W0CV48-F1
#
_cell.length_a   1.000
_cell.length_b   1.000
_cell.length_c   1.000
_cell.angle_alpha   90.00
_cell.angle_beta   90.00
_cell.angle_gamma   90.00
#
_symmetry.space_group_name_H-M   'P 1'
#
loop_
_entity.id
_entity.type
_entity.pdbx_description
1 polymer ?
#
loop_
_entity_poly.entity_id
_entity_poly.type
_entity_poly.pdbx_seq_one_letter_code
_entity_poly.pdbx_strand_id
1 'polypeptide(L)'
;MIAGIYAGDVQVFRFYRDGMVLDALVRPAPGAADGEAIAQWLVPEAATPGRGIYVARYAVRDGVLRFTTRSHLRDEVVEVEARVGRDQLTLTRRDGGRRTNGLRFERIHSGGSSGPR
;
A
#
# COMPACT_ATOMS: atom_id res chain seq x y z
N MET A 1 2.76 5.83 -13.99
CA MET A 1 3.55 5.67 -12.74
C MET A 1 2.62 5.96 -11.57
N ILE A 2 2.57 5.08 -10.58
CA ILE A 2 1.63 5.19 -9.45
C ILE A 2 2.24 6.04 -8.32
N ALA A 3 1.41 6.83 -7.67
CA ALA A 3 1.74 7.53 -6.43
C ALA A 3 0.45 7.81 -5.66
N GLY A 4 0.55 7.89 -4.33
CA GLY A 4 -0.57 8.20 -3.45
C GLY A 4 -0.88 7.09 -2.46
N ILE A 5 -1.94 7.31 -1.69
CA ILE A 5 -2.38 6.41 -0.62
C ILE A 5 -3.68 5.75 -1.06
N TYR A 6 -3.71 4.43 -0.94
CA TYR A 6 -4.82 3.58 -1.32
C TYR A 6 -5.26 2.75 -0.12
N ALA A 7 -6.56 2.72 0.16
CA ALA A 7 -7.13 2.02 1.31
C ALA A 7 -8.15 0.97 0.87
N GLY A 8 -8.10 -0.20 1.50
CA GLY A 8 -9.03 -1.30 1.30
C GLY A 8 -9.31 -1.94 2.65
N ASP A 9 -10.53 -1.74 3.17
CA ASP A 9 -10.87 -2.03 4.57
C ASP A 9 -9.85 -1.36 5.52
N VAL A 10 -9.23 -2.10 6.43
CA VAL A 10 -8.23 -1.57 7.36
C VAL A 10 -6.81 -1.51 6.79
N GLN A 11 -6.58 -2.02 5.58
CA GLN A 11 -5.23 -2.05 5.00
C GLN A 11 -4.99 -0.82 4.12
N VAL A 12 -3.80 -0.22 4.25
CA VAL A 12 -3.39 0.95 3.51
C VAL A 12 -2.05 0.70 2.82
N PHE A 13 -1.99 1.07 1.54
CA PHE A 13 -0.75 1.14 0.80
C PHE A 13 -0.42 2.59 0.43
N ARG A 14 0.81 3.03 0.72
CA ARG A 14 1.35 4.28 0.16
C ARG A 14 2.39 3.96 -0.89
N PHE A 15 2.12 4.38 -2.13
CA PHE A 15 3.03 4.21 -3.25
C PHE A 15 3.83 5.48 -3.53
N TYR A 16 5.11 5.29 -3.79
CA TYR A 16 6.04 6.33 -4.23
C TYR A 16 6.45 6.09 -5.68
N ARG A 17 6.74 7.17 -6.40
CA ARG A 17 7.10 7.13 -7.83
C ARG A 17 8.41 6.38 -8.10
N ASP A 18 9.26 6.31 -7.11
CA ASP A 18 10.57 5.68 -7.17
C ASP A 18 10.52 4.15 -7.10
N GLY A 19 9.34 3.53 -6.96
CA GLY A 19 9.19 2.07 -6.82
C GLY A 19 9.05 1.58 -5.38
N MET A 20 8.93 2.46 -4.39
CA MET A 20 8.70 2.08 -3.00
C MET A 20 7.20 1.99 -2.68
N VAL A 21 6.84 1.03 -1.83
CA VAL A 21 5.51 0.93 -1.23
C VAL A 21 5.64 0.72 0.27
N LEU A 22 4.77 1.39 1.03
CA LEU A 22 4.55 1.15 2.45
C LEU A 22 3.22 0.46 2.64
N ASP A 23 3.17 -0.56 3.48
CA ASP A 23 2.01 -1.37 3.82
C ASP A 23 1.75 -1.30 5.32
N ALA A 24 0.56 -0.84 5.71
CA ALA A 24 0.19 -0.66 7.11
C ALA A 24 -1.29 -1.01 7.34
N LEU A 25 -1.63 -1.30 8.61
CA LEU A 25 -3.01 -1.38 9.06
C LEU A 25 -3.43 -0.09 9.77
N VAL A 26 -4.61 0.40 9.45
CA VAL A 26 -5.25 1.58 10.03
C VAL A 26 -6.64 1.19 10.53
N ARG A 27 -6.93 1.49 11.79
CA ARG A 27 -8.23 1.23 12.42
C ARG A 27 -8.78 2.53 13.02
N PRO A 28 -10.05 2.88 12.76
CA PRO A 28 -11.00 2.23 11.85
C PRO A 28 -10.57 2.30 10.37
N ALA A 29 -11.29 1.59 9.48
CA ALA A 29 -11.02 1.61 8.04
C ALA A 29 -11.04 3.06 7.52
N PRO A 30 -9.94 3.56 6.93
CA PRO A 30 -9.82 4.97 6.59
C PRO A 30 -10.52 5.33 5.28
N GLY A 31 -11.02 6.56 5.22
CA GLY A 31 -11.58 7.18 4.02
C GLY A 31 -10.74 8.33 3.49
N ALA A 32 -11.29 9.06 2.52
CA ALA A 32 -10.63 10.21 1.89
C ALA A 32 -10.29 11.33 2.90
N ALA A 33 -11.11 11.52 3.93
CA ALA A 33 -10.88 12.53 4.97
C ALA A 33 -9.61 12.25 5.81
N ASP A 34 -9.22 10.98 5.94
CA ASP A 34 -8.06 10.55 6.72
C ASP A 34 -6.75 10.62 5.91
N GLY A 35 -6.84 10.79 4.59
CA GLY A 35 -5.71 10.68 3.66
C GLY A 35 -4.54 11.60 4.01
N GLU A 36 -4.82 12.85 4.40
CA GLU A 36 -3.78 13.81 4.77
C GLU A 36 -3.08 13.42 6.08
N ALA A 37 -3.85 13.04 7.10
CA ALA A 37 -3.28 12.58 8.37
C ALA A 37 -2.41 11.33 8.17
N ILE A 38 -2.88 10.38 7.36
CA ILE A 38 -2.10 9.18 7.00
C ILE A 38 -0.85 9.55 6.22
N ALA A 39 -0.90 10.52 5.31
CA ALA A 39 0.26 10.99 4.58
C ALA A 39 1.36 11.59 5.48
N GLN A 40 1.00 12.12 6.65
CA GLN A 40 1.98 12.69 7.57
C GLN A 40 2.75 11.64 8.37
N TRP A 41 2.11 10.53 8.77
CA TRP A 41 2.78 9.51 9.60
C TRP A 41 3.22 8.27 8.83
N LEU A 42 2.56 7.90 7.71
CA LEU A 42 2.93 6.75 6.89
C LEU A 42 4.06 7.11 5.94
N VAL A 43 5.22 7.42 6.50
CA VAL A 43 6.44 7.82 5.79
C VAL A 43 7.55 6.76 5.98
N PRO A 44 8.56 6.67 5.09
CA PRO A 44 9.58 5.63 5.17
C PRO A 44 10.35 5.65 6.48
N GLU A 45 10.60 6.83 7.04
CA GLU A 45 11.32 7.04 8.29
C GLU A 45 10.54 6.48 9.50
N ALA A 46 9.22 6.36 9.39
CA ALA A 46 8.37 5.77 10.42
C ALA A 46 8.39 4.23 10.41
N ALA A 47 8.95 3.61 9.36
CA ALA A 47 9.04 2.16 9.24
C ALA A 47 10.18 1.60 10.11
N THR A 48 9.94 1.55 11.42
CA THR A 48 10.81 0.90 12.39
C THR A 48 10.36 -0.55 12.64
N PRO A 49 11.27 -1.52 12.87
CA PRO A 49 10.88 -2.86 13.27
C PRO A 49 9.88 -2.86 14.44
N GLY A 50 8.76 -3.58 14.29
CA GLY A 50 7.71 -3.68 15.30
C GLY A 50 6.59 -2.62 15.23
N ARG A 51 6.67 -1.62 14.36
CA ARG A 51 5.62 -0.60 14.19
C ARG A 51 4.47 -0.98 13.24
N GLY A 52 4.47 -2.20 12.68
CA GLY A 52 3.41 -2.64 11.77
C GLY A 52 3.35 -1.85 10.45
N ILE A 53 4.49 -1.28 10.03
CA ILE A 53 4.67 -0.67 8.72
C ILE A 53 5.72 -1.50 7.98
N TYR A 54 5.33 -2.12 6.87
CA TYR A 54 6.23 -2.89 6.04
C TYR A 54 6.65 -2.09 4.81
N VAL A 55 7.96 -2.04 4.57
CA VAL A 55 8.54 -1.41 3.39
C VAL A 55 8.81 -2.49 2.35
N ALA A 56 8.38 -2.25 1.12
CA ALA A 56 8.70 -3.11 -0.02
C ALA A 56 9.05 -2.30 -1.26
N ARG A 57 9.63 -3.00 -2.23
CA ARG A 57 9.89 -2.49 -3.58
C ARG A 57 8.92 -3.14 -4.54
N TYR A 58 8.29 -2.32 -5.37
CA TYR A 58 7.43 -2.79 -6.44
C TYR A 58 8.10 -2.65 -7.80
N ALA A 59 7.76 -3.56 -8.69
CA ALA A 59 8.11 -3.50 -10.11
C ALA A 59 6.82 -3.45 -10.94
N VAL A 60 6.87 -2.73 -12.06
CA VAL A 60 5.80 -2.75 -13.06
C VAL A 60 6.27 -3.59 -14.25
N ARG A 61 5.50 -4.62 -14.60
CA ARG A 61 5.70 -5.39 -15.84
C ARG A 61 4.33 -5.67 -16.47
N ASP A 62 4.20 -5.40 -17.76
CA ASP A 62 2.96 -5.62 -18.53
C ASP A 62 1.72 -4.96 -17.90
N GLY A 63 1.91 -3.75 -17.34
CA GLY A 63 0.83 -3.00 -16.67
C GLY A 63 0.42 -3.55 -15.30
N VAL A 64 1.12 -4.57 -14.78
CA VAL A 64 0.88 -5.15 -13.45
C VAL A 64 2.00 -4.73 -12.50
N LEU A 65 1.61 -4.13 -11.38
CA LEU A 65 2.51 -3.88 -10.24
C LEU A 65 2.68 -5.17 -9.46
N ARG A 66 3.92 -5.49 -9.08
CA ARG A 66 4.24 -6.66 -8.25
C ARG A 66 5.16 -6.27 -7.12
N PHE A 67 4.87 -6.75 -5.93
CA PHE A 67 5.75 -6.61 -4.77
C PHE A 67 5.49 -7.74 -3.76
N THR A 68 6.42 -7.89 -2.85
CA THR A 68 6.33 -8.84 -1.74
C THR A 68 6.36 -8.06 -0.44
N THR A 69 5.36 -8.29 0.41
CA THR A 69 5.23 -7.71 1.75
C THR A 69 5.12 -8.84 2.79
N ARG A 70 4.77 -8.50 4.03
CA ARG A 70 4.50 -9.46 5.09
C ARG A 70 3.07 -9.37 5.59
N SER A 71 2.58 -10.49 6.09
CA SER A 71 1.28 -10.57 6.73
C SER A 71 1.35 -9.89 8.09
N HIS A 72 0.51 -8.86 8.28
CA HIS A 72 0.32 -8.20 9.57
C HIS A 72 -0.30 -9.10 10.66
N LEU A 73 -0.73 -10.33 10.31
CA LEU A 73 -1.39 -11.25 11.23
C LEU A 73 -0.58 -12.52 11.54
N ARG A 74 0.27 -12.97 10.61
CA ARG A 74 0.92 -14.30 10.68
C ARG A 74 2.44 -14.28 10.44
N ASP A 75 3.05 -13.11 10.24
CA ASP A 75 4.46 -12.94 9.85
C ASP A 75 4.88 -13.81 8.64
N GLU A 76 3.92 -14.09 7.75
CA GLU A 76 4.13 -14.85 6.52
C GLU A 76 4.47 -13.90 5.37
N VAL A 77 5.19 -14.42 4.36
CA VAL A 77 5.43 -13.71 3.11
C VAL A 77 4.12 -13.58 2.33
N VAL A 78 3.88 -12.38 1.80
CA VAL A 78 2.68 -12.03 1.04
C VAL A 78 3.08 -11.52 -0.33
N GLU A 79 2.66 -12.22 -1.39
CA GLU A 79 2.85 -11.77 -2.76
C GLU A 79 1.64 -10.93 -3.19
N VAL A 80 1.89 -9.76 -3.76
CA VAL A 80 0.84 -8.86 -4.25
C VAL A 80 1.05 -8.57 -5.73
N GLU A 81 0.00 -8.79 -6.51
CA GLU A 81 -0.14 -8.27 -7.87
C GLU A 81 -1.25 -7.23 -7.90
N ALA A 82 -0.99 -6.05 -8.44
CA ALA A 82 -1.98 -4.97 -8.54
C ALA A 82 -2.17 -4.51 -9.99
N ARG A 83 -3.43 -4.32 -10.38
CA ARG A 83 -3.80 -3.53 -11.55
C ARG A 83 -4.23 -2.14 -11.13
N VAL A 84 -3.69 -1.14 -11.83
CA VAL A 84 -3.93 0.28 -11.54
C VAL A 84 -5.05 0.81 -12.41
N GLY A 85 -6.14 1.24 -11.78
CA GLY A 85 -7.16 2.10 -12.38
C GLY A 85 -6.86 3.58 -12.11
N ARG A 86 -7.80 4.47 -12.48
CA ARG A 86 -7.65 5.92 -12.26
C ARG A 86 -7.45 6.26 -10.77
N ASP A 87 -8.39 5.80 -9.95
CA ASP A 87 -8.43 6.07 -8.50
C ASP A 87 -8.60 4.79 -7.68
N GLN A 88 -8.32 3.64 -8.27
CA GLN A 88 -8.50 2.34 -7.62
C GLN A 88 -7.33 1.41 -7.93
N LEU A 89 -7.03 0.51 -7.00
CA LEU A 89 -6.26 -0.70 -7.24
C LEU A 89 -7.15 -1.93 -7.11
N THR A 90 -6.98 -2.87 -8.03
CA THR A 90 -7.49 -4.23 -7.86
C THR A 90 -6.32 -5.17 -7.65
N LEU A 91 -6.30 -5.84 -6.50
CA LEU A 91 -5.23 -6.74 -6.11
C LEU A 91 -5.62 -8.21 -6.24
N THR A 92 -4.63 -8.99 -6.62
CA THR A 92 -4.51 -10.40 -6.27
C THR A 92 -3.44 -10.51 -5.19
N ARG A 93 -3.75 -11.21 -4.10
CA ARG A 93 -2.85 -11.46 -2.98
C ARG A 93 -2.65 -12.96 -2.79
N ARG A 94 -1.43 -13.39 -2.44
CA ARG A 94 -1.14 -14.75 -2.01
C ARG A 94 -0.51 -14.73 -0.62
N ASP A 95 -1.23 -15.27 0.36
CA ASP A 95 -0.79 -15.41 1.76
C ASP A 95 -0.57 -16.90 2.04
N GLY A 96 0.67 -17.35 2.27
CA GLY A 96 0.94 -18.75 2.65
C GLY A 96 0.36 -19.80 1.68
N GLY A 97 0.30 -19.48 0.38
CA GLY A 97 -0.30 -20.33 -0.66
C GLY A 97 -1.79 -20.10 -0.93
N ARG A 98 -2.53 -19.43 -0.03
CA ARG A 98 -3.92 -19.03 -0.27
C ARG A 98 -3.97 -17.82 -1.18
N ARG A 99 -4.65 -17.94 -2.33
CA ARG A 99 -4.86 -16.85 -3.27
C ARG A 99 -6.22 -16.17 -3.03
N THR A 100 -6.21 -14.86 -2.87
CA THR A 100 -7.41 -14.01 -2.85
C THR A 100 -7.35 -13.05 -4.02
N ASN A 101 -8.42 -12.95 -4.80
CA ASN A 101 -8.48 -12.10 -5.99
C ASN A 101 -9.52 -11.00 -5.82
N GLY A 102 -9.35 -9.90 -6.54
CA GLY A 102 -10.37 -8.86 -6.65
C GLY A 102 -10.48 -7.96 -5.42
N LEU A 103 -9.44 -7.90 -4.58
CA LEU A 103 -9.40 -6.98 -3.45
C LEU A 103 -9.31 -5.55 -3.99
N ARG A 104 -10.24 -4.69 -3.60
CA ARG A 104 -10.32 -3.32 -4.10
C ARG A 104 -9.76 -2.35 -3.07
N PHE A 105 -8.96 -1.41 -3.55
CA PHE A 105 -8.43 -0.32 -2.74
C PHE A 105 -8.72 0.99 -3.46
N GLU A 106 -9.33 1.94 -2.76
CA GLU A 106 -9.63 3.27 -3.30
C GLU A 106 -8.51 4.24 -2.95
N ARG A 107 -8.19 5.15 -3.87
CA ARG A 107 -7.26 6.24 -3.62
C ARG A 107 -7.90 7.21 -2.63
N ILE A 108 -7.29 7.35 -1.46
CA ILE A 108 -7.71 8.31 -0.43
C ILE A 108 -6.81 9.54 -0.34
N HIS A 109 -5.63 9.51 -0.99
CA HIS A 109 -4.74 10.67 -1.13
C HIS A 109 -3.94 10.58 -2.42
N SER A 110 -3.81 11.69 -3.16
CA SER A 110 -3.18 11.75 -4.48
C SER A 110 -1.65 11.84 -4.46
N GLY A 111 -1.02 11.94 -3.30
CA GLY A 111 0.43 12.01 -3.17
C GLY A 111 0.98 13.34 -3.71
N GLY A 112 0.77 14.42 -2.97
CA GLY A 112 1.49 15.68 -3.16
C GLY A 112 2.96 15.50 -2.77
N SER A 113 3.87 15.95 -3.64
CA SER A 113 5.29 16.06 -3.35
C SER A 113 5.52 17.16 -2.31
N SER A 114 5.44 16.80 -1.03
CA SER A 114 5.91 17.65 0.07
C SER A 114 7.27 17.09 0.54
N GLY A 115 8.29 17.30 -0.28
CA GLY A 115 9.66 17.37 0.22
C GLY A 115 9.87 18.78 0.78
N PRO A 116 10.59 18.97 1.91
CA PRO A 116 10.86 20.29 2.44
C PRO A 116 11.62 21.12 1.38
N ARG A 117 11.17 22.37 1.19
CA ARG A 117 11.95 23.41 0.51
C ARG A 117 13.06 23.90 1.42
#